data_AF-A0A417EKB4-F1
#
_entry.id   AF-A0A417EKB4-F1
#
_cell.length_a   1.000
_cell.length_b   1.000
_cell.length_c   1.000
_cell.angle_alpha   90.00
_cell.angle_beta   90.00
_cell.angle_gamma   90.00
#
_symmetry.space_group_name_H-M   'P 1'
#
loop_
_entity.id
_entity.type
_entity.pdbx_description
1 polymer ?
#
loop_
_entity_poly.entity_id
_entity_poly.type
_entity_poly.pdbx_seq_one_letter_code
_entity_poly.pdbx_strand_id
1 'polypeptide(L)'
;MKIYEKIFARLEELHMSQTELSRRTGIATSTISDWRKKQINPQADKLVSICKALDMTLVELLCVEENEEQTATNDYVSEENYMIELFRQSDTQSRRRIISYLALFDVCKQINDSNQSQQRNVSVVQDIDGNSIVVINDIRFKGKRSIDWKEVRAYLKEYVGDFYKVASTGDVIYIGSDLPSEYSGSVYTKRLNGAVAKAKANATQGIPEMIEISTGRYFRENNKGKHNWNARNGWYRYDTYFALPVYGDNEDIERYNVFHASLIIRHANDGKMYLYDILDIKKETSTPLEP
;
A
#
# COMPACT_ATOMS: atom_id res chain seq x y z
N MET A 1 -13.88 -23.30 -18.98
CA MET A 1 -14.33 -24.43 -19.84
C MET A 1 -13.40 -24.59 -21.03
N LYS A 2 -13.15 -25.82 -21.47
CA LYS A 2 -12.41 -26.13 -22.73
C LYS A 2 -13.30 -25.84 -23.95
N ILE A 3 -12.69 -25.63 -25.13
CA ILE A 3 -13.40 -25.26 -26.37
C ILE A 3 -14.45 -26.30 -26.76
N TYR A 4 -14.14 -27.61 -26.70
CA TYR A 4 -15.15 -28.62 -27.03
C TYR A 4 -16.36 -28.57 -26.08
N GLU A 5 -16.17 -28.25 -24.80
CA GLU A 5 -17.26 -28.17 -23.81
C GLU A 5 -18.20 -27.01 -24.15
N LYS A 6 -17.65 -25.86 -24.54
CA LYS A 6 -18.42 -24.70 -25.01
C LYS A 6 -19.26 -25.02 -26.25
N ILE A 7 -18.69 -25.77 -27.19
CA ILE A 7 -19.41 -26.21 -28.40
C ILE A 7 -20.62 -27.08 -28.03
N PHE A 8 -20.44 -28.04 -27.13
CA PHE A 8 -21.54 -28.93 -26.72
C PHE A 8 -22.58 -28.23 -25.85
N ALA A 9 -22.17 -27.32 -24.96
CA ALA A 9 -23.10 -26.50 -24.19
C ALA A 9 -23.98 -25.65 -25.13
N ARG A 10 -23.37 -25.00 -26.13
CA ARG A 10 -24.11 -24.20 -27.11
C ARG A 10 -25.05 -25.04 -27.99
N LEU A 11 -24.68 -26.28 -28.31
CA LEU A 11 -25.60 -27.21 -29.00
C LEU A 11 -26.84 -27.54 -28.16
N GLU A 12 -26.67 -27.72 -26.85
CA GLU A 12 -27.77 -27.99 -25.92
C GLU A 12 -28.70 -26.78 -25.80
N GLU A 13 -28.14 -25.56 -25.68
CA GLU A 13 -28.89 -24.29 -25.68
C GLU A 13 -29.70 -24.07 -26.96
N LEU A 14 -29.12 -24.38 -28.12
CA LEU A 14 -29.78 -24.25 -29.42
C LEU A 14 -30.70 -25.43 -29.75
N HIS A 15 -30.79 -26.44 -28.87
CA HIS A 15 -31.47 -27.71 -29.13
C HIS A 15 -31.06 -28.35 -30.46
N MET A 16 -29.78 -28.22 -30.81
CA MET A 16 -29.21 -28.65 -32.08
C MET A 16 -28.50 -30.00 -31.92
N SER A 17 -28.81 -30.96 -32.81
CA SER A 17 -28.14 -32.26 -32.81
C SER A 17 -26.74 -32.20 -33.42
N GLN A 18 -25.87 -33.16 -33.07
CA GLN A 18 -24.55 -33.29 -33.69
C GLN A 18 -24.62 -33.54 -35.21
N THR A 19 -25.66 -34.26 -35.66
CA THR A 19 -25.93 -34.48 -37.08
C THR A 19 -26.26 -33.17 -37.80
N GLU A 20 -27.00 -32.28 -37.15
CA GLU A 20 -27.31 -30.95 -37.70
C GLU A 20 -26.06 -30.06 -37.74
N LEU A 21 -25.22 -30.08 -36.70
CA LEU A 21 -23.93 -29.37 -36.71
C LEU A 21 -23.01 -29.90 -37.83
N SER A 22 -22.99 -31.22 -38.01
CA SER A 22 -22.23 -31.89 -39.09
C SER A 22 -22.67 -31.38 -40.46
N ARG A 23 -23.99 -31.29 -40.69
CA ARG A 23 -24.56 -30.77 -41.94
C ARG A 23 -24.19 -29.31 -42.20
N ARG A 24 -24.18 -28.46 -41.17
CA ARG A 24 -23.88 -27.02 -41.30
C ARG A 24 -22.40 -26.73 -41.47
N THR A 25 -21.54 -27.52 -40.85
CA THR A 25 -20.07 -27.29 -40.83
C THR A 25 -19.33 -28.09 -41.90
N GLY A 26 -19.94 -29.14 -42.46
CA GLY A 26 -19.29 -30.11 -43.34
C GLY A 26 -18.35 -31.07 -42.60
N ILE A 27 -18.31 -31.02 -41.26
CA ILE A 27 -17.45 -31.87 -40.44
C ILE A 27 -18.16 -33.20 -40.20
N ALA A 28 -17.50 -34.33 -40.42
CA ALA A 28 -18.10 -35.64 -40.21
C ALA A 28 -18.65 -35.80 -38.78
N THR A 29 -19.85 -36.36 -38.64
CA THR A 29 -20.50 -36.55 -37.34
C THR A 29 -19.65 -37.43 -36.39
N SER A 30 -18.88 -38.37 -36.93
CA SER A 30 -17.91 -39.17 -36.17
C SER A 30 -16.81 -38.31 -35.54
N THR A 31 -16.28 -37.32 -36.26
CA THR A 31 -15.28 -36.37 -35.77
C THR A 31 -15.84 -35.49 -34.65
N ILE A 32 -17.08 -35.02 -34.78
CA ILE A 32 -17.76 -34.25 -33.73
C ILE A 32 -17.95 -35.12 -32.49
N SER A 33 -18.40 -36.38 -32.65
CA SER A 33 -18.54 -37.31 -31.53
C SER A 33 -17.20 -37.59 -30.85
N ASP A 34 -16.10 -37.63 -31.60
CA ASP A 34 -14.76 -37.87 -31.07
C ASP A 34 -14.29 -36.73 -30.16
N TRP A 35 -14.65 -35.48 -30.43
CA TRP A 35 -14.32 -34.35 -29.55
C TRP A 35 -14.89 -34.54 -28.14
N ARG A 36 -16.13 -35.01 -28.03
CA ARG A 36 -16.78 -35.31 -26.73
C ARG A 36 -16.16 -36.54 -26.06
N LYS A 37 -15.95 -37.63 -26.80
CA LYS A 37 -15.46 -38.91 -26.25
C LYS A 37 -14.01 -38.84 -25.81
N LYS A 38 -13.16 -38.19 -26.62
CA LYS A 38 -11.71 -38.12 -26.40
C LYS A 38 -11.29 -36.83 -25.70
N GLN A 39 -12.24 -35.93 -25.40
CA GLN A 39 -11.97 -34.62 -24.79
C GLN A 39 -10.93 -33.79 -25.55
N ILE A 40 -10.99 -33.83 -26.87
CA ILE A 40 -10.07 -33.14 -27.78
C ILE A 40 -10.74 -31.92 -28.40
N ASN A 41 -9.98 -30.85 -28.59
CA ASN A 41 -10.47 -29.64 -29.24
C ASN A 41 -10.47 -29.79 -30.76
N PRO A 42 -11.42 -29.16 -31.47
CA PRO A 42 -11.33 -28.99 -32.92
C PRO A 42 -10.06 -28.24 -33.32
N GLN A 43 -9.55 -28.55 -34.51
CA GLN A 43 -8.43 -27.82 -35.11
C GLN A 43 -8.85 -26.40 -35.53
N ALA A 44 -7.88 -25.49 -35.59
CA ALA A 44 -8.13 -24.06 -35.82
C ALA A 44 -8.87 -23.75 -37.13
N ASP A 45 -8.60 -24.52 -38.19
CA ASP A 45 -9.24 -24.42 -39.51
C ASP A 45 -10.75 -24.65 -39.47
N LYS A 46 -11.25 -25.34 -38.43
CA LYS A 46 -12.67 -25.67 -38.25
C LYS A 46 -13.42 -24.69 -37.37
N LEU A 47 -12.72 -23.80 -36.64
CA LEU A 47 -13.34 -22.94 -35.64
C LEU A 47 -14.32 -21.93 -36.26
N VAL A 48 -13.96 -21.34 -37.40
CA VAL A 48 -14.80 -20.32 -38.06
C VAL A 48 -16.10 -20.92 -38.60
N SER A 49 -16.06 -22.13 -39.17
CA SER A 49 -17.26 -22.81 -39.65
C SER A 49 -18.17 -23.23 -38.50
N ILE A 50 -17.59 -23.68 -37.38
CA ILE A 50 -18.33 -23.99 -36.15
C ILE A 50 -19.01 -22.72 -35.60
N CYS A 51 -18.28 -21.61 -35.50
CA CYS A 51 -18.81 -20.32 -35.02
C CYS A 51 -20.03 -19.87 -35.85
N LYS A 52 -19.92 -19.95 -37.19
CA LYS A 52 -21.02 -19.64 -38.10
C LYS A 52 -22.22 -20.58 -37.94
N ALA A 53 -21.99 -21.86 -37.69
CA ALA A 53 -23.07 -22.84 -37.53
C ALA A 53 -23.83 -22.68 -36.21
N LEU A 54 -23.16 -22.21 -35.16
CA LEU A 54 -23.66 -22.04 -33.80
C LEU A 54 -24.09 -20.61 -33.45
N ASP A 55 -24.05 -19.70 -34.42
CA ASP A 55 -24.33 -18.27 -34.25
C ASP A 55 -23.60 -17.68 -33.02
N MET A 56 -22.28 -17.88 -33.01
CA MET A 56 -21.39 -17.40 -31.96
C MET A 56 -20.16 -16.75 -32.57
N THR A 57 -19.56 -15.79 -31.86
CA THR A 57 -18.31 -15.17 -32.28
C THR A 57 -17.12 -16.05 -31.92
N LEU A 58 -16.01 -15.88 -32.65
CA LEU A 58 -14.76 -16.58 -32.32
C LEU A 58 -14.25 -16.17 -30.93
N VAL A 59 -14.54 -14.94 -30.49
CA VAL A 59 -14.23 -14.42 -29.15
C VAL A 59 -15.01 -15.20 -28.09
N GLU A 60 -16.32 -15.36 -28.25
CA GLU A 60 -17.17 -16.16 -27.32
C GLU A 60 -16.70 -17.61 -27.21
N LEU A 61 -16.23 -18.20 -28.32
CA LEU A 61 -15.74 -19.57 -28.34
C LEU A 61 -14.37 -19.74 -27.66
N LEU A 62 -13.45 -18.79 -27.86
CA LEU A 62 -12.04 -18.90 -27.43
C LEU A 62 -11.75 -18.28 -26.07
N CYS A 63 -12.45 -17.22 -25.67
CA CYS A 63 -12.24 -16.58 -24.38
C CYS A 63 -12.72 -17.51 -23.27
N VAL A 64 -11.89 -17.76 -22.27
CA VAL A 64 -12.37 -18.36 -21.03
C VAL A 64 -13.08 -17.22 -20.29
N GLU A 65 -14.36 -17.39 -19.95
CA GLU A 65 -14.95 -16.52 -18.94
C GLU A 65 -14.12 -16.75 -17.69
N GLU A 66 -13.35 -15.74 -17.31
CA GLU A 66 -12.68 -15.70 -16.02
C GLU A 66 -13.80 -15.74 -14.99
N ASN A 67 -14.14 -16.95 -14.53
CA ASN A 67 -15.01 -17.12 -13.38
C ASN A 67 -14.43 -16.22 -12.29
N GLU A 68 -15.29 -15.35 -11.77
CA GLU A 68 -15.04 -14.32 -10.77
C GLU A 68 -14.56 -14.90 -9.43
N GLU A 69 -13.37 -15.49 -9.41
CA GLU A 69 -12.73 -16.02 -8.21
C GLU A 69 -11.28 -15.58 -8.12
N GLN A 70 -11.03 -14.26 -8.15
CA GLN A 70 -9.81 -13.70 -7.55
C GLN A 70 -10.10 -12.36 -6.86
N THR A 71 -10.69 -12.46 -5.67
CA THR A 71 -10.72 -11.40 -4.67
C THR A 71 -9.30 -11.16 -4.13
N ALA A 72 -8.52 -10.29 -4.81
CA ALA A 72 -7.38 -9.53 -4.25
C ALA A 72 -6.75 -8.53 -5.26
N THR A 73 -6.98 -8.68 -6.57
CA THR A 73 -6.31 -7.89 -7.63
C THR A 73 -7.12 -6.69 -8.14
N ASN A 74 -8.39 -6.54 -7.75
CA ASN A 74 -9.30 -5.53 -8.33
C ASN A 74 -8.95 -4.08 -8.01
N ASP A 75 -8.26 -3.78 -6.90
CA ASP A 75 -7.97 -2.38 -6.53
C ASP A 75 -6.92 -1.75 -7.46
N TYR A 76 -5.83 -2.46 -7.76
CA TYR A 76 -4.76 -1.95 -8.64
C TYR A 76 -5.21 -1.79 -10.09
N VAL A 77 -6.00 -2.74 -10.60
CA VAL A 77 -6.50 -2.72 -11.98
C VAL A 77 -7.54 -1.60 -12.16
N SER A 78 -8.31 -1.27 -11.12
CA SER A 78 -9.28 -0.17 -11.15
C SER A 78 -8.61 1.20 -11.27
N GLU A 79 -7.58 1.46 -10.45
CA GLU A 79 -6.85 2.73 -10.47
C GLU A 79 -6.04 2.93 -11.77
N GLU A 80 -5.42 1.87 -12.29
CA GLU A 80 -4.72 1.89 -13.57
C GLU A 80 -5.68 2.24 -14.73
N ASN A 81 -6.84 1.58 -14.79
CA ASN A 81 -7.84 1.86 -15.80
C ASN A 81 -8.37 3.30 -15.71
N TYR A 82 -8.57 3.82 -14.50
CA TYR A 82 -8.97 5.20 -14.31
C TYR A 82 -7.91 6.21 -14.79
N MET A 83 -6.63 5.96 -14.50
CA MET A 83 -5.51 6.76 -14.99
C MET A 83 -5.42 6.76 -16.52
N ILE A 84 -5.56 5.57 -17.14
CA ILE A 84 -5.57 5.42 -18.60
C ILE A 84 -6.72 6.22 -19.21
N GLU A 85 -7.90 6.16 -18.61
CA GLU A 85 -9.07 6.87 -19.10
C GLU A 85 -8.90 8.40 -19.00
N LEU A 86 -8.39 8.91 -17.88
CA LEU A 86 -8.04 10.33 -17.73
C LEU A 86 -7.04 10.79 -18.78
N PHE A 87 -6.03 9.98 -19.09
CA PHE A 87 -5.05 10.27 -20.14
C PHE A 87 -5.70 10.30 -21.53
N ARG A 88 -6.59 9.35 -21.83
CA ARG A 88 -7.33 9.28 -23.10
C ARG A 88 -8.27 10.47 -23.29
N GLN A 89 -8.90 10.96 -22.24
CA GLN A 89 -9.81 12.12 -22.33
C GLN A 89 -9.07 13.47 -22.39
N SER A 90 -7.78 13.50 -22.05
CA SER A 90 -6.97 14.73 -22.04
C SER A 90 -6.52 15.20 -23.43
N ASP A 91 -6.32 16.52 -23.58
CA ASP A 91 -5.73 17.12 -24.77
C ASP A 91 -4.22 16.85 -24.89
N THR A 92 -3.64 17.13 -26.06
CA THR A 92 -2.22 16.86 -26.37
C THR A 92 -1.25 17.52 -25.38
N GLN A 93 -1.53 18.73 -24.93
CA GLN A 93 -0.64 19.45 -24.01
C GLN A 93 -0.74 18.85 -22.60
N SER A 94 -1.94 18.53 -22.14
CA SER A 94 -2.17 17.87 -20.85
C SER A 94 -1.56 16.47 -20.82
N ARG A 95 -1.70 15.68 -21.89
CA ARG A 95 -1.03 14.37 -22.03
C ARG A 95 0.49 14.48 -21.92
N ARG A 96 1.10 15.45 -22.59
CA ARG A 96 2.55 15.70 -22.48
C ARG A 96 2.96 16.02 -21.03
N ARG A 97 2.18 16.83 -20.33
CA ARG A 97 2.44 17.17 -18.91
C ARG A 97 2.33 15.95 -18.00
N ILE A 98 1.30 15.12 -18.17
CA ILE A 98 1.12 13.88 -17.42
C ILE A 98 2.35 12.96 -17.61
N ILE A 99 2.78 12.76 -18.86
CA ILE A 99 3.99 11.98 -19.16
C ILE A 99 5.23 12.60 -18.51
N SER A 100 5.38 13.94 -18.57
CA SER A 100 6.51 14.61 -17.91
C SER A 100 6.52 14.43 -16.40
N TYR A 101 5.34 14.44 -15.74
CA TYR A 101 5.26 14.19 -14.29
C TYR A 101 5.62 12.75 -13.93
N LEU A 102 5.16 11.76 -14.72
CA LEU A 102 5.51 10.36 -14.51
C LEU A 102 7.01 10.12 -14.75
N ALA A 103 7.58 10.69 -15.81
CA ALA A 103 9.02 10.60 -16.07
C ALA A 103 9.86 11.29 -14.99
N LEU A 104 9.41 12.45 -14.49
CA LEU A 104 10.06 13.12 -13.37
C LEU A 104 10.01 12.27 -12.10
N PHE A 105 8.87 11.63 -11.82
CA PHE A 105 8.72 10.71 -10.71
C PHE A 105 9.71 9.52 -10.81
N ASP A 106 9.83 8.90 -11.98
CA ASP A 106 10.79 7.82 -12.21
C ASP A 106 12.24 8.27 -12.02
N VAL A 107 12.60 9.47 -12.49
CA VAL A 107 13.94 10.03 -12.27
C VAL A 107 14.19 10.32 -10.79
N CYS A 108 13.23 10.93 -10.09
CA CYS A 108 13.31 11.15 -8.65
C CYS A 108 13.44 9.84 -7.87
N LYS A 109 12.68 8.81 -8.28
CA LYS A 109 12.77 7.47 -7.70
C LYS A 109 14.14 6.84 -7.97
N GLN A 110 14.68 6.91 -9.19
CA GLN A 110 16.02 6.42 -9.50
C GLN A 110 17.11 7.16 -8.71
N ILE A 111 16.97 8.46 -8.49
CA ILE A 111 17.87 9.24 -7.63
C ILE A 111 17.77 8.79 -6.16
N ASN A 112 16.56 8.53 -5.67
CA ASN A 112 16.36 8.00 -4.32
C ASN A 112 16.85 6.56 -4.17
N ASP A 113 16.63 5.70 -5.17
CA ASP A 113 17.07 4.31 -5.23
C ASP A 113 18.59 4.20 -5.38
N SER A 114 19.24 5.11 -6.11
CA SER A 114 20.72 5.20 -6.13
C SER A 114 21.30 5.75 -4.83
N ASN A 115 20.49 6.38 -3.98
CA ASN A 115 20.81 6.69 -2.58
C ASN A 115 20.43 5.54 -1.61
N GLN A 116 19.79 4.45 -2.05
CA GLN A 116 19.45 3.25 -1.26
C GLN A 116 20.67 2.34 -0.98
N SER A 117 21.77 2.92 -0.50
CA SER A 117 22.69 2.18 0.37
C SER A 117 22.27 2.26 1.86
N GLN A 118 21.08 2.78 2.17
CA GLN A 118 20.50 2.75 3.52
C GLN A 118 19.10 2.15 3.49
N GLN A 119 19.01 0.82 3.37
CA GLN A 119 17.87 0.11 3.95
C GLN A 119 17.77 0.57 5.41
N ARG A 120 16.66 1.23 5.77
CA ARG A 120 16.43 1.67 7.16
C ARG A 120 16.48 0.40 8.01
N ASN A 121 17.44 0.32 8.93
CA ASN A 121 17.63 -0.86 9.78
C ASN A 121 16.55 -0.87 10.88
N VAL A 122 15.33 -1.13 10.45
CA VAL A 122 14.10 -1.10 11.25
C VAL A 122 13.37 -2.41 11.01
N SER A 123 12.93 -3.06 12.08
CA SER A 123 12.13 -4.29 12.04
C SER A 123 10.86 -4.14 12.85
N VAL A 124 9.84 -4.94 12.55
CA VAL A 124 8.63 -5.05 13.36
C VAL A 124 8.65 -6.40 14.04
N VAL A 125 8.54 -6.41 15.36
CA VAL A 125 8.44 -7.62 16.19
C VAL A 125 7.13 -7.62 16.95
N GLN A 126 6.68 -8.79 17.41
CA GLN A 126 5.50 -8.92 18.25
C GLN A 126 5.90 -9.41 19.63
N ASP A 127 5.27 -8.87 20.67
CA ASP A 127 5.38 -9.40 22.03
C ASP A 127 4.52 -10.67 22.20
N ILE A 128 4.58 -11.26 23.40
CA ILE A 128 3.84 -12.48 23.75
C ILE A 128 2.32 -12.32 23.70
N ASP A 129 1.83 -11.08 23.82
CA ASP A 129 0.41 -10.73 23.80
C ASP A 129 -0.06 -10.37 22.37
N GLY A 130 0.85 -10.42 21.40
CA GLY A 130 0.60 -10.11 19.99
C GLY A 130 0.67 -8.61 19.65
N ASN A 131 1.12 -7.76 20.57
CA ASN A 131 1.31 -6.34 20.29
C ASN A 131 2.58 -6.12 19.45
N SER A 132 2.43 -5.40 18.35
CA SER A 132 3.55 -5.06 17.48
C SER A 132 4.40 -3.90 18.04
N ILE A 133 5.72 -4.00 17.91
CA ILE A 133 6.70 -3.00 18.31
C ILE A 133 7.67 -2.77 17.15
N VAL A 134 7.91 -1.51 16.80
CA VAL A 134 8.92 -1.12 15.80
C VAL A 134 10.30 -1.06 16.46
N VAL A 135 11.22 -1.95 16.09
CA VAL A 135 12.61 -1.95 16.57
C VAL A 135 13.48 -1.17 15.60
N ILE A 136 14.04 -0.06 16.06
CA ILE A 136 14.99 0.75 15.29
C ILE A 136 16.40 0.32 15.71
N ASN A 137 17.06 -0.49 14.89
CA ASN A 137 18.32 -1.16 15.25
C ASN A 137 19.53 -0.22 15.25
N ASP A 138 19.45 0.88 14.49
CA ASP A 138 20.51 1.89 14.42
C ASP A 138 20.04 3.26 14.89
N ILE A 139 20.78 3.84 15.83
CA ILE A 139 20.53 5.20 16.30
C ILE A 139 21.28 6.18 15.40
N ARG A 140 20.54 6.90 14.55
CA ARG A 140 21.09 7.99 13.74
C ARG A 140 21.41 9.23 14.57
N PHE A 141 20.47 9.68 15.40
CA PHE A 141 20.65 10.89 16.21
C PHE A 141 21.23 10.52 17.58
N LYS A 142 22.56 10.35 17.64
CA LYS A 142 23.32 9.85 18.81
C LYS A 142 23.63 10.90 19.89
N GLY A 143 23.26 12.17 19.70
CA GLY A 143 23.65 13.28 20.59
C GLY A 143 23.34 13.05 22.07
N LYS A 144 24.39 12.90 22.91
CA LYS A 144 24.25 12.65 24.36
C LYS A 144 23.85 13.89 25.18
N ARG A 145 24.12 15.11 24.68
CA ARG A 145 23.84 16.40 25.38
C ARG A 145 22.68 17.20 24.79
N SER A 146 22.53 17.19 23.47
CA SER A 146 21.45 17.90 22.75
C SER A 146 21.26 17.31 21.35
N ILE A 147 20.01 17.29 20.87
CA ILE A 147 19.66 16.87 19.51
C ILE A 147 19.72 18.06 18.56
N ASP A 148 20.38 17.91 17.41
CA ASP A 148 20.25 18.88 16.32
C ASP A 148 18.93 18.66 15.56
N TRP A 149 17.91 19.40 15.97
CA TRP A 149 16.59 19.34 15.35
C TRP A 149 16.56 19.81 13.89
N LYS A 150 17.59 20.50 13.40
CA LYS A 150 17.69 20.83 11.97
C LYS A 150 18.01 19.59 11.14
N GLU A 151 18.86 18.71 11.65
CA GLU A 151 19.18 17.43 11.01
C GLU A 151 17.94 16.52 10.99
N VAL A 152 17.23 16.42 12.12
CA VAL A 152 15.96 15.68 12.21
C VAL A 152 14.94 16.21 11.21
N ARG A 153 14.81 17.54 11.10
CA ARG A 153 13.92 18.17 10.11
C ARG A 153 14.34 17.87 8.67
N ALA A 154 15.63 17.85 8.37
CA ALA A 154 16.13 17.54 7.04
C ALA A 154 15.79 16.09 6.67
N TYR A 155 16.03 15.14 7.59
CA TYR A 155 15.69 13.74 7.42
C TYR A 155 14.18 13.53 7.21
N LEU A 156 13.33 14.23 7.97
CA LEU A 156 11.88 14.15 7.80
C LEU A 156 11.37 14.63 6.43
N LYS A 157 12.13 15.47 5.71
CA LYS A 157 11.73 15.90 4.36
C LYS A 157 11.78 14.77 3.35
N GLU A 158 12.56 13.72 3.60
CA GLU A 158 12.66 12.56 2.70
C GLU A 158 11.34 11.80 2.61
N TYR A 159 10.50 11.85 3.66
CA TYR A 159 9.18 11.22 3.68
C TYR A 159 8.06 12.09 3.07
N VAL A 160 8.31 13.36 2.75
CA VAL A 160 7.24 14.29 2.32
C VAL A 160 6.69 13.86 0.96
N GLY A 161 5.39 13.61 0.92
CA GLY A 161 4.69 13.08 -0.25
C GLY A 161 4.33 11.60 -0.14
N ASP A 162 4.95 10.87 0.79
CA ASP A 162 4.65 9.47 1.05
C ASP A 162 3.33 9.31 1.80
N PHE A 163 2.80 8.08 1.79
CA PHE A 163 1.63 7.68 2.57
C PHE A 163 1.73 6.22 2.98
N TYR A 164 1.11 5.90 4.11
CA TYR A 164 1.11 4.56 4.69
C TYR A 164 -0.28 4.20 5.19
N LYS A 165 -0.63 2.91 5.14
CA LYS A 165 -1.94 2.42 5.55
C LYS A 165 -1.84 1.81 6.95
N VAL A 166 -2.69 2.26 7.86
CA VAL A 166 -2.83 1.64 9.19
C VAL A 166 -3.46 0.26 9.00
N ALA A 167 -2.76 -0.80 9.40
CA ALA A 167 -3.22 -2.17 9.19
C ALA A 167 -4.53 -2.47 9.93
N SER A 168 -4.70 -1.92 11.13
CA SER A 168 -5.83 -2.21 12.02
C SER A 168 -7.15 -1.54 11.59
N THR A 169 -7.10 -0.38 10.91
CA THR A 169 -8.29 0.39 10.53
C THR A 169 -8.46 0.57 9.02
N GLY A 170 -7.39 0.36 8.25
CA GLY A 170 -7.35 0.65 6.82
C GLY A 170 -7.22 2.14 6.48
N ASP A 171 -7.09 3.03 7.46
CA ASP A 171 -6.91 4.46 7.23
C ASP A 171 -5.58 4.74 6.51
N VAL A 172 -5.61 5.63 5.51
CA VAL A 172 -4.41 6.06 4.77
C VAL A 172 -3.91 7.37 5.34
N ILE A 173 -2.66 7.36 5.83
CA ILE A 173 -2.00 8.49 6.47
C ILE A 173 -0.93 9.05 5.55
N TYR A 174 -1.09 10.31 5.16
CA TYR A 174 -0.15 11.03 4.30
C TYR A 174 0.89 11.79 5.11
N ILE A 175 2.09 11.93 4.55
CA ILE A 175 3.16 12.75 5.10
C ILE A 175 3.17 14.11 4.40
N GLY A 176 2.65 15.12 5.10
CA GLY A 176 2.56 16.50 4.61
C GLY A 176 3.88 17.28 4.73
N SER A 177 4.02 18.34 3.94
CA SER A 177 5.19 19.24 3.97
C SER A 177 5.31 20.06 5.27
N ASP A 178 4.26 20.07 6.09
CA ASP A 178 4.22 20.68 7.41
C ASP A 178 4.83 19.80 8.51
N LEU A 179 4.80 18.47 8.38
CA LEU A 179 5.32 17.53 9.38
C LEU A 179 6.76 17.85 9.82
N PRO A 180 7.75 18.07 8.92
CA PRO A 180 9.12 18.36 9.35
C PRO A 180 9.23 19.61 10.23
N SER A 181 8.34 20.58 10.01
CA SER A 181 8.33 21.82 10.79
C SER A 181 7.65 21.64 12.14
N GLU A 182 6.52 20.93 12.16
CA GLU A 182 5.74 20.67 13.37
C GLU A 182 6.49 19.72 14.31
N TYR A 183 6.97 18.60 13.78
CA TYR A 183 7.68 17.58 14.54
C TYR A 183 8.92 18.14 15.27
N SER A 184 9.74 18.91 14.56
CA SER A 184 11.02 19.42 15.08
C SER A 184 10.86 20.74 15.86
N GLY A 185 9.74 21.44 15.67
CA GLY A 185 9.56 22.82 16.11
C GLY A 185 8.45 23.03 17.15
N SER A 186 7.65 22.01 17.46
CA SER A 186 6.51 22.15 18.37
C SER A 186 6.92 22.52 19.80
N VAL A 187 5.99 23.14 20.53
CA VAL A 187 6.19 23.48 21.96
C VAL A 187 6.49 22.23 22.78
N TYR A 188 5.89 21.10 22.40
CA TYR A 188 6.19 19.80 23.00
C TYR A 188 7.66 19.42 22.77
N THR A 189 8.12 19.44 21.51
CA THR A 189 9.51 19.08 21.16
C THR A 189 10.54 19.96 21.88
N LYS A 190 10.29 21.26 22.02
CA LYS A 190 11.18 22.20 22.74
C LYS A 190 11.32 21.91 24.24
N ARG A 191 10.36 21.19 24.84
CA ARG A 191 10.38 20.83 26.27
C ARG A 191 11.05 19.48 26.52
N LEU A 192 11.30 18.69 25.48
CA LEU A 192 11.93 17.38 25.62
C LEU A 192 13.42 17.53 25.86
N ASN A 193 13.94 16.75 26.80
CA ASN A 193 15.36 16.70 27.14
C ASN A 193 15.83 15.24 27.28
N GLY A 194 17.15 15.03 27.21
CA GLY A 194 17.80 13.75 27.49
C GLY A 194 17.25 12.59 26.65
N ALA A 195 16.94 11.47 27.33
CA ALA A 195 16.52 10.23 26.68
C ALA A 195 15.22 10.37 25.86
N VAL A 196 14.26 11.18 26.30
CA VAL A 196 12.98 11.35 25.58
C VAL A 196 13.16 12.19 24.32
N ALA A 197 14.01 13.23 24.36
CA ALA A 197 14.37 13.99 23.16
C ALA A 197 15.08 13.10 22.13
N LYS A 198 16.02 12.26 22.59
CA LYS A 198 16.69 11.26 21.75
C LYS A 198 15.71 10.25 21.18
N ALA A 199 14.75 9.78 21.99
CA ALA A 199 13.72 8.85 21.54
C ALA A 199 12.87 9.47 20.43
N LYS A 200 12.37 10.70 20.65
CA LYS A 200 11.63 11.43 19.61
C LYS A 200 12.46 11.64 18.35
N ALA A 201 13.71 12.05 18.46
CA ALA A 201 14.55 12.26 17.29
C ALA A 201 14.68 10.97 16.45
N ASN A 202 14.95 9.84 17.11
CA ASN A 202 15.17 8.57 16.40
C ASN A 202 13.89 7.88 15.95
N ALA A 203 12.73 8.18 16.57
CA ALA A 203 11.44 7.69 16.11
C ALA A 203 11.15 8.08 14.65
N THR A 204 11.75 9.14 14.12
CA THR A 204 11.60 9.51 12.70
C THR A 204 12.09 8.42 11.74
N GLN A 205 12.97 7.53 12.17
CA GLN A 205 13.50 6.43 11.35
C GLN A 205 12.46 5.34 11.08
N GLY A 206 11.51 5.16 12.01
CA GLY A 206 10.48 4.12 11.96
C GLY A 206 9.07 4.65 11.71
N ILE A 207 8.92 5.87 11.16
CA ILE A 207 7.59 6.46 10.91
C ILE A 207 6.70 5.56 10.06
N PRO A 208 7.16 5.01 8.93
CA PRO A 208 6.36 4.13 8.08
C PRO A 208 5.79 2.96 8.87
N GLU A 209 6.68 2.23 9.53
CA GLU A 209 6.35 1.02 10.28
C GLU A 209 5.45 1.37 11.49
N MET A 210 5.72 2.49 12.18
CA MET A 210 4.90 2.95 13.31
C MET A 210 3.48 3.31 12.91
N ILE A 211 3.27 3.86 11.70
CA ILE A 211 1.92 4.12 11.17
C ILE A 211 1.22 2.79 10.88
N GLU A 212 1.90 1.89 10.15
CA GLU A 212 1.34 0.61 9.73
C GLU A 212 0.86 -0.24 10.93
N ILE A 213 1.65 -0.29 12.01
CA ILE A 213 1.32 -1.05 13.21
C ILE A 213 0.42 -0.31 14.20
N SER A 214 0.09 0.96 13.94
CA SER A 214 -0.62 1.77 14.92
C SER A 214 -2.02 1.24 15.21
N THR A 215 -2.46 1.42 16.45
CA THR A 215 -3.75 0.95 16.95
C THR A 215 -4.47 2.06 17.69
N GLY A 216 -5.78 1.88 17.90
CA GLY A 216 -6.61 2.92 18.52
C GLY A 216 -6.90 4.06 17.53
N ARG A 217 -8.17 4.41 17.36
CA ARG A 217 -8.61 5.54 16.52
C ARG A 217 -9.43 6.49 17.38
N TYR A 218 -8.73 7.27 18.22
CA TYR A 218 -9.40 8.16 19.16
C TYR A 218 -9.65 9.53 18.53
N PHE A 219 -10.92 9.84 18.29
CA PHE A 219 -11.33 11.13 17.77
C PHE A 219 -11.24 12.22 18.85
N ARG A 220 -10.78 13.41 18.47
CA ARG A 220 -10.87 14.64 19.26
C ARG A 220 -11.40 15.79 18.41
N GLU A 221 -12.41 16.46 18.92
CA GLU A 221 -12.95 17.69 18.33
C GLU A 221 -11.92 18.83 18.38
N ASN A 222 -11.98 19.70 17.38
CA ASN A 222 -11.06 20.81 17.23
C ASN A 222 -11.45 21.98 18.15
N ASN A 223 -10.90 21.99 19.37
CA ASN A 223 -11.24 23.02 20.37
C ASN A 223 -10.31 24.25 20.35
N LYS A 224 -9.45 24.43 19.32
CA LYS A 224 -8.48 25.54 19.26
C LYS A 224 -8.59 26.31 17.94
N GLY A 225 -8.96 27.60 18.05
CA GLY A 225 -9.15 28.51 16.91
C GLY A 225 -7.96 28.68 15.95
N LYS A 226 -6.73 28.31 16.36
CA LYS A 226 -5.53 28.39 15.51
C LYS A 226 -5.55 27.40 14.32
N HIS A 227 -6.38 26.34 14.37
CA HIS A 227 -6.43 25.30 13.34
C HIS A 227 -7.82 25.11 12.71
N ASN A 228 -8.74 26.07 12.87
CA ASN A 228 -10.13 25.95 12.40
C ASN A 228 -10.25 25.73 10.88
N TRP A 229 -9.29 26.21 10.07
CA TRP A 229 -9.32 26.01 8.62
C TRP A 229 -8.60 24.73 8.18
N ASN A 230 -7.50 24.34 8.85
CA ASN A 230 -6.66 23.20 8.46
C ASN A 230 -7.11 21.84 9.01
N ALA A 231 -7.78 21.81 10.17
CA ALA A 231 -8.21 20.59 10.87
C ALA A 231 -9.74 20.55 11.02
N ARG A 232 -10.44 20.89 9.94
CA ARG A 232 -11.90 21.10 9.94
C ARG A 232 -12.68 19.85 10.34
N ASN A 233 -12.16 18.67 10.00
CA ASN A 233 -12.78 17.38 10.32
C ASN A 233 -12.24 16.78 11.63
N GLY A 234 -11.51 17.57 12.42
CA GLY A 234 -10.98 17.17 13.72
C GLY A 234 -9.63 16.46 13.66
N TRP A 235 -9.31 15.82 14.78
CA TRP A 235 -8.02 15.17 15.01
C TRP A 235 -8.24 13.72 15.41
N TYR A 236 -7.36 12.85 14.95
CA TYR A 236 -7.30 11.46 15.40
C TYR A 236 -5.98 11.22 16.12
N ARG A 237 -6.03 10.29 17.07
CA ARG A 237 -4.87 9.80 17.78
C ARG A 237 -4.80 8.29 17.64
N TYR A 238 -3.63 7.82 17.24
CA TYR A 238 -3.28 6.40 17.22
C TYR A 238 -2.12 6.18 18.16
N ASP A 239 -2.12 5.04 18.83
CA ASP A 239 -1.05 4.57 19.69
C ASP A 239 -0.11 3.66 18.91
N THR A 240 1.18 3.79 19.17
CA THR A 240 2.23 3.00 18.53
C THR A 240 3.36 2.77 19.53
N TYR A 241 4.14 1.72 19.30
CA TYR A 241 5.25 1.34 20.15
C TYR A 241 6.52 1.19 19.33
N PHE A 242 7.62 1.71 19.85
CA PHE A 242 8.93 1.56 19.22
C PHE A 242 10.02 1.32 20.26
N ALA A 243 11.10 0.67 19.83
CA ALA A 243 12.22 0.31 20.65
C ALA A 243 13.53 0.90 20.11
N LEU A 244 14.40 1.35 21.02
CA LEU A 244 15.73 1.84 20.70
C LEU A 244 16.80 1.08 21.47
N PRO A 245 17.92 0.70 20.84
CA PRO A 245 19.02 0.02 21.51
C PRO A 245 19.71 0.95 22.49
N VAL A 246 20.20 0.37 23.58
CA VAL A 246 21.10 1.00 24.53
C VAL A 246 22.44 0.31 24.37
N TYR A 247 23.43 1.07 23.92
CA TYR A 247 24.79 0.58 23.76
C TYR A 247 25.58 0.76 25.05
N GLY A 248 26.32 -0.28 25.43
CA GLY A 248 27.30 -0.25 26.50
C GLY A 248 28.60 0.43 26.07
N ASP A 249 29.62 0.39 26.94
CA ASP A 249 30.91 1.05 26.70
C ASP A 249 31.68 0.45 25.52
N ASN A 250 31.42 -0.82 25.17
CA ASN A 250 32.06 -1.53 24.06
C ASN A 250 31.32 -1.35 22.72
N GLU A 251 30.30 -0.48 22.65
CA GLU A 251 29.38 -0.33 21.51
C GLU A 251 28.48 -1.56 21.22
N ASP A 252 28.51 -2.57 22.09
CA ASP A 252 27.56 -3.69 22.06
C ASP A 252 26.18 -3.27 22.58
N ILE A 253 25.12 -3.85 22.02
CA ILE A 253 23.74 -3.62 22.49
C ILE A 253 23.55 -4.34 23.84
N GLU A 254 23.33 -3.59 24.91
CA GLU A 254 23.04 -4.15 26.24
C GLU A 254 21.56 -4.51 26.40
N ARG A 255 20.66 -3.70 25.83
CA ARG A 255 19.21 -3.85 25.94
C ARG A 255 18.48 -2.94 24.96
N TYR A 256 17.18 -3.13 24.84
CA TYR A 256 16.28 -2.17 24.18
C TYR A 256 15.43 -1.42 25.20
N ASN A 257 15.27 -0.11 24.99
CA ASN A 257 14.24 0.67 25.67
C ASN A 257 13.01 0.76 24.77
N VAL A 258 11.88 0.27 25.25
CA VAL A 258 10.59 0.38 24.57
C VAL A 258 9.90 1.69 24.97
N PHE A 259 9.24 2.32 24.01
CA PHE A 259 8.51 3.56 24.17
C PHE A 259 7.11 3.43 23.59
N HIS A 260 6.12 3.85 24.36
CA HIS A 260 4.82 4.25 23.83
C HIS A 260 4.93 5.63 23.19
N ALA A 261 4.21 5.83 22.10
CA ALA A 261 4.01 7.13 21.47
C ALA A 261 2.60 7.24 20.89
N SER A 262 2.17 8.49 20.67
CA SER A 262 0.90 8.74 20.01
C SER A 262 1.08 9.56 18.74
N LEU A 263 0.62 9.00 17.63
CA LEU A 263 0.54 9.65 16.33
C LEU A 263 -0.63 10.63 16.34
N ILE A 264 -0.35 11.89 16.06
CA ILE A 264 -1.37 12.93 15.94
C ILE A 264 -1.69 13.11 14.47
N ILE A 265 -2.92 12.78 14.10
CA ILE A 265 -3.38 12.80 12.72
C ILE A 265 -4.37 13.94 12.53
N ARG A 266 -4.07 14.83 11.60
CA ARG A 266 -4.98 15.90 11.18
C ARG A 266 -5.89 15.38 10.09
N HIS A 267 -7.21 15.48 10.27
CA HIS A 267 -8.16 15.26 9.19
C HIS A 267 -8.45 16.58 8.48
N ALA A 268 -7.85 16.75 7.31
CA ALA A 268 -7.86 17.99 6.56
C ALA A 268 -9.17 18.16 5.75
N ASN A 269 -9.38 19.37 5.23
CA ASN A 269 -10.59 19.75 4.48
C ASN A 269 -10.71 19.03 3.12
N ASP A 270 -9.61 18.52 2.58
CA ASP A 270 -9.59 17.67 1.38
C ASP A 270 -10.04 16.22 1.66
N GLY A 271 -10.41 15.92 2.91
CA GLY A 271 -10.82 14.59 3.35
C GLY A 271 -9.67 13.66 3.70
N LYS A 272 -8.40 14.07 3.51
CA LYS A 272 -7.22 13.24 3.76
C LYS A 272 -6.73 13.38 5.20
N MET A 273 -6.08 12.32 5.67
CA MET A 273 -5.49 12.22 7.00
C MET A 273 -3.98 12.40 6.91
N TYR A 274 -3.44 13.40 7.62
CA TYR A 274 -2.02 13.73 7.58
C TYR A 274 -1.37 13.52 8.95
N LEU A 275 -0.21 12.86 9.00
CA LEU A 275 0.61 12.83 10.20
C LEU A 275 1.08 14.26 10.50
N TYR A 276 0.70 14.78 11.67
CA TYR A 276 0.99 16.15 12.06
C TYR A 276 2.13 16.25 13.07
N ASP A 277 2.14 15.38 14.09
CA ASP A 277 3.23 15.26 15.07
C ASP A 277 3.19 13.86 15.73
N ILE A 278 4.28 13.49 16.40
CA ILE A 278 4.34 12.34 17.32
C ILE A 278 4.55 12.88 18.73
N LEU A 279 3.54 12.65 19.58
CA LEU A 279 3.46 13.22 20.92
C LEU A 279 3.43 12.13 21.98
N ASP A 280 3.47 12.57 23.24
CA ASP A 280 3.29 11.74 24.44
C ASP A 280 4.21 10.52 24.48
N ILE A 281 5.44 10.69 23.99
CA ILE A 281 6.48 9.66 24.00
C ILE A 281 6.87 9.38 25.45
N LYS A 282 6.65 8.15 25.88
CA LYS A 282 6.93 7.67 27.24
C LYS A 282 7.66 6.36 27.17
N LYS A 283 8.69 6.21 27.98
CA LYS A 283 9.40 4.95 28.12
C LYS A 283 8.52 3.97 28.89
N GLU A 284 8.31 2.77 28.36
CA GLU A 284 7.67 1.70 29.10
C GLU A 284 8.59 1.21 30.23
N THR A 285 7.99 0.92 31.38
CA THR A 285 8.72 0.59 32.62
C THR A 285 8.59 -0.88 33.06
N SER A 286 8.16 -1.75 32.15
CA SER A 286 8.15 -3.21 32.32
C SER A 286 9.37 -3.85 31.64
N THR A 287 9.76 -5.01 32.15
CA THR A 287 10.99 -5.80 31.90
C THR A 287 11.61 -5.70 30.50
N PRO A 288 12.96 -5.65 30.39
CA PRO A 288 13.65 -5.62 29.09
C PRO A 288 13.22 -6.79 28.21
N LEU A 289 13.05 -6.53 26.91
CA LEU A 289 13.04 -7.60 25.90
C LEU A 289 14.42 -8.27 25.96
N GLU A 290 14.47 -9.53 26.37
CA GLU A 290 15.71 -10.30 26.35
C GLU A 290 16.17 -10.49 24.89
N PRO A 291 17.47 -10.32 24.60
CA PRO A 291 18.02 -10.36 23.25
C PRO A 291 17.97 -11.75 22.58
#